data_AF-A0A1Q7FNV6-F1
#
_entry.id   AF-A0A1Q7FNV6-F1
#
_cell.length_a   1.000
_cell.length_b   1.000
_cell.length_c   1.000
_cell.angle_alpha   90.00
_cell.angle_beta   90.00
_cell.angle_gamma   90.00
#
_symmetry.space_group_name_H-M   'P 1'
#
loop_
_entity.id
_entity.type
_entity.pdbx_description
1 polymer ?
#
loop_
_entity_poly.entity_id
_entity_poly.type
_entity_poly.pdbx_seq_one_letter_code
_entity_poly.pdbx_strand_id
1 'polypeptide(L)'
;MTSRDLTPSQTAGPFFHSGLLRDPLNTLTTGQTQGERIRLEGYVYDGDRTGVSDALVEIWQANAAGRYRHPADLRPVPLDPAFVGFGRAGTDEHGFYAFETIKPGPVPFDTHTTQAPHIGVCVSARGLLDHLRTRVYFDDERANSDDPVLGLVPEPRRPTLLARRRTVEGQTVYRFDIILQGDQETVFFEL
;
A
#
# COMPACT_ATOMS: atom_id res chain seq x y z
N MET A 1 -35.33 -6.34 10.33
CA MET A 1 -34.27 -5.69 9.53
C MET A 1 -33.95 -6.61 8.38
N THR A 2 -34.28 -6.25 7.14
CA THR A 2 -33.76 -6.98 5.98
C THR A 2 -32.27 -6.66 5.87
N SER A 3 -31.41 -7.64 6.14
CA SER A 3 -30.00 -7.55 5.74
C SER A 3 -29.99 -7.25 4.25
N ARG A 4 -29.38 -6.13 3.87
CA ARG A 4 -29.12 -5.83 2.46
C ARG A 4 -27.77 -6.41 2.15
N ASP A 5 -27.69 -7.20 1.09
CA ASP A 5 -26.42 -7.73 0.61
C ASP A 5 -25.52 -6.58 0.12
N LEU A 6 -24.21 -6.80 0.15
CA LEU A 6 -23.25 -5.86 -0.42
C LEU A 6 -23.48 -5.76 -1.94
N THR A 7 -23.38 -4.55 -2.48
CA THR A 7 -23.41 -4.35 -3.94
C THR A 7 -22.28 -5.16 -4.58
N PRO A 8 -22.54 -6.00 -5.60
CA PRO A 8 -21.51 -6.81 -6.22
C PRO A 8 -20.44 -5.92 -6.89
N SER A 9 -19.17 -6.26 -6.67
CA SER A 9 -18.03 -5.60 -7.32
C SER A 9 -18.10 -5.73 -8.84
N GLN A 10 -17.51 -4.77 -9.55
CA GLN A 10 -17.29 -4.79 -10.99
C GLN A 10 -15.90 -4.25 -11.28
N THR A 11 -15.31 -4.68 -12.39
CA THR A 11 -14.02 -4.14 -12.84
C THR A 11 -14.12 -2.62 -13.06
N ALA A 12 -13.06 -1.90 -12.70
CA ALA A 12 -12.91 -0.49 -13.04
C ALA A 12 -12.85 -0.25 -14.57
N GLY A 13 -12.55 -1.29 -15.34
CA GLY A 13 -12.26 -1.19 -16.77
C GLY A 13 -10.99 -0.37 -17.03
N PRO A 14 -10.72 0.00 -18.29
CA PRO A 14 -9.45 0.64 -18.63
C PRO A 14 -9.46 2.18 -18.68
N PHE A 15 -10.62 2.83 -18.49
CA PHE A 15 -10.78 4.27 -18.74
C PHE A 15 -11.02 5.10 -17.47
N PHE A 16 -10.78 4.53 -16.29
CA PHE A 16 -10.97 5.21 -15.00
C PHE A 16 -10.01 6.38 -14.79
N HIS A 17 -8.87 6.42 -15.51
CA HIS A 17 -7.87 7.49 -15.41
C HIS A 17 -8.49 8.89 -15.56
N SER A 18 -9.45 9.02 -16.49
CA SER A 18 -10.20 10.26 -16.78
C SER A 18 -10.95 10.83 -15.57
N GLY A 19 -11.38 9.96 -14.64
CA GLY A 19 -12.15 10.34 -13.46
C GLY A 19 -11.35 10.30 -12.15
N LEU A 20 -10.47 9.31 -11.99
CA LEU A 20 -9.78 9.04 -10.71
C LEU A 20 -8.35 9.57 -10.65
N LEU A 21 -7.72 9.90 -11.79
CA LEU A 21 -6.32 10.34 -11.89
C LEU A 21 -6.13 11.73 -12.51
N ARG A 22 -7.20 12.52 -12.65
CA ARG A 22 -7.10 13.91 -13.13
C ARG A 22 -6.14 14.74 -12.28
N ASP A 23 -6.12 14.47 -10.96
CA ASP A 23 -5.21 15.07 -9.99
C ASP A 23 -4.52 13.93 -9.22
N PRO A 24 -3.32 13.48 -9.63
CA PRO A 24 -2.65 12.37 -8.96
C PRO A 24 -2.33 12.75 -7.50
N LEU A 25 -2.75 11.90 -6.57
CA LEU A 25 -2.55 12.06 -5.12
C LEU A 25 -1.38 11.20 -4.65
N ASN A 26 -0.30 11.17 -5.44
CA ASN A 26 0.84 10.31 -5.16
C ASN A 26 1.95 10.99 -4.35
N THR A 27 1.81 12.28 -4.05
CA THR A 27 2.63 13.00 -3.07
C THR A 27 1.81 13.25 -1.80
N LEU A 28 2.09 12.49 -0.74
CA LEU A 28 1.36 12.54 0.52
C LEU A 28 1.99 13.52 1.53
N THR A 29 3.18 14.03 1.22
CA THR A 29 3.95 14.88 2.13
C THR A 29 3.93 16.34 1.73
N THR A 30 3.88 17.21 2.74
CA THR A 30 4.15 18.65 2.63
C THR A 30 5.43 18.98 3.40
N GLY A 31 5.88 20.24 3.38
CA GLY A 31 6.98 20.71 4.23
C GLY A 31 6.72 20.54 5.75
N GLN A 32 5.46 20.40 6.16
CA GLN A 32 5.07 20.30 7.58
C GLN A 32 4.85 18.86 8.05
N THR A 33 4.73 17.89 7.13
CA THR A 33 4.50 16.48 7.46
C THR A 33 5.68 15.92 8.27
N GLN A 34 5.42 15.22 9.35
CA GLN A 34 6.45 14.64 10.23
C GLN A 34 6.86 13.23 9.77
N GLY A 35 8.09 12.82 10.10
CA GLY A 35 8.60 11.46 9.84
C GLY A 35 9.69 11.36 8.77
N GLU A 36 10.28 10.17 8.65
CA GLU A 36 11.27 9.84 7.62
C GLU A 36 10.61 9.89 6.25
N ARG A 37 11.10 10.77 5.37
CA ARG A 37 10.67 10.82 3.97
C ARG A 37 11.16 9.60 3.22
N ILE A 38 10.25 8.95 2.50
CA ILE A 38 10.55 7.80 1.66
C ILE A 38 9.81 7.94 0.33
N ARG A 39 10.40 7.37 -0.71
CA ARG A 39 9.68 7.06 -1.94
C ARG A 39 9.36 5.59 -1.98
N LEU A 40 8.09 5.25 -2.21
CA LEU A 40 7.66 3.89 -2.52
C LEU A 40 7.46 3.80 -4.02
N GLU A 41 8.12 2.87 -4.69
CA GLU A 41 8.00 2.71 -6.14
C GLU A 41 8.09 1.25 -6.57
N GLY A 42 7.57 0.96 -7.76
CA GLY A 42 7.41 -0.41 -8.22
C GLY A 42 6.83 -0.51 -9.62
N TYR A 43 6.66 -1.73 -10.09
CA TYR A 43 5.86 -2.06 -11.26
C TYR A 43 4.73 -3.01 -10.89
N VAL A 44 3.62 -2.91 -11.61
CA VAL A 44 2.56 -3.91 -11.63
C VAL A 44 2.78 -4.81 -12.84
N TYR A 45 2.89 -6.11 -12.62
CA TYR A 45 3.10 -7.13 -13.65
C TYR A 45 1.93 -8.11 -13.73
N ASP A 46 1.58 -8.51 -14.94
CA ASP A 46 0.66 -9.63 -15.20
C ASP A 46 1.37 -11.01 -15.13
N GLY A 47 0.63 -12.07 -15.47
CA GLY A 47 1.14 -13.45 -15.46
C GLY A 47 2.28 -13.74 -16.44
N ASP A 48 2.43 -12.92 -17.49
CA ASP A 48 3.49 -13.04 -18.49
C ASP A 48 4.67 -12.10 -18.18
N ARG A 49 4.69 -11.48 -16.99
CA ARG A 49 5.66 -10.45 -16.57
C ARG A 49 5.64 -9.21 -17.45
N THR A 50 4.51 -8.93 -18.10
CA THR A 50 4.29 -7.69 -18.84
C THR A 50 3.78 -6.62 -17.89
N GLY A 51 4.28 -5.39 -18.05
CA GLY A 51 3.83 -4.25 -17.27
C GLY A 51 2.35 -3.93 -17.53
N VAL A 52 1.55 -3.84 -16.47
CA VAL A 52 0.14 -3.48 -16.58
C VAL A 52 0.02 -1.98 -16.65
N SER A 53 -0.24 -1.45 -17.85
CA SER A 53 -0.20 -0.01 -18.10
C SER A 53 -1.44 0.76 -17.62
N ASP A 54 -2.48 0.06 -17.19
CA ASP A 54 -3.76 0.65 -16.75
C ASP A 54 -4.15 0.23 -15.34
N ALA A 55 -3.17 -0.02 -14.47
CA ALA A 55 -3.43 -0.26 -13.06
C ALA A 55 -3.59 1.06 -12.29
N LEU A 56 -4.54 1.03 -11.34
CA LEU A 56 -4.69 1.99 -10.27
C LEU A 56 -4.12 1.39 -8.99
N VAL A 57 -3.13 2.05 -8.42
CA VAL A 57 -2.59 1.72 -7.10
C VAL A 57 -3.05 2.78 -6.11
N GLU A 58 -3.72 2.34 -5.06
CA GLU A 58 -4.12 3.20 -3.94
C GLU A 58 -3.43 2.72 -2.67
N ILE A 59 -2.99 3.67 -1.85
CA ILE A 59 -2.35 3.38 -0.57
C ILE A 59 -3.08 4.06 0.58
N TRP A 60 -3.09 3.40 1.73
CA TRP A 60 -3.50 3.99 3.00
C TRP A 60 -2.52 3.58 4.11
N GLN A 61 -2.16 4.51 4.98
CA GLN A 61 -1.20 4.28 6.05
C GLN A 61 -1.39 5.22 7.24
N ALA A 62 -0.80 4.82 8.37
CA ALA A 62 -0.68 5.66 9.54
C ALA A 62 0.43 6.72 9.36
N ASN A 63 0.45 7.75 10.21
CA ASN A 63 1.58 8.68 10.29
C ASN A 63 2.81 8.02 10.95
N ALA A 64 3.89 8.78 11.10
CA ALA A 64 5.14 8.31 11.73
C ALA A 64 4.98 7.86 13.20
N ALA A 65 3.92 8.28 13.89
CA ALA A 65 3.60 7.86 15.26
C ALA A 65 2.62 6.67 15.31
N GLY A 66 2.28 6.07 14.15
CA GLY A 66 1.32 4.97 14.09
C GLY A 66 -0.14 5.40 14.27
N ARG A 67 -0.48 6.67 13.99
CA ARG A 67 -1.84 7.23 14.07
C ARG A 67 -2.45 7.37 12.67
N TYR A 68 -3.63 6.79 12.45
CA TYR A 68 -4.41 7.07 11.24
C TYR A 68 -5.17 8.39 11.39
N ARG A 69 -5.29 9.15 10.30
CA ARG A 69 -6.26 10.24 10.21
C ARG A 69 -7.63 9.66 9.89
N HIS A 70 -8.23 9.03 10.89
CA HIS A 70 -9.55 8.43 10.75
C HIS A 70 -10.37 8.68 12.03
N PRO A 71 -11.66 9.04 11.94
CA PRO A 71 -12.48 9.32 13.13
C PRO A 71 -12.58 8.16 14.13
N ALA A 72 -12.47 6.91 13.66
CA ALA A 72 -12.48 5.74 14.52
C ALA A 72 -11.17 5.51 15.29
N ASP A 73 -10.08 6.19 14.90
CA ASP A 73 -8.80 6.09 15.59
C ASP A 73 -8.74 7.14 16.70
N LEU A 74 -9.04 6.72 17.94
CA LEU A 74 -9.16 7.59 19.12
C LEU A 74 -8.02 7.40 20.15
N ARG A 75 -7.08 6.48 19.91
CA ARG A 75 -5.87 6.25 20.74
C ARG A 75 -5.14 7.56 21.14
N PRO A 76 -4.46 7.64 22.28
CA PRO A 76 -3.78 8.86 22.72
C PRO A 76 -2.36 9.00 22.14
N VAL A 77 -2.19 8.81 20.82
CA VAL A 77 -0.89 8.98 20.12
C VAL A 77 -0.95 10.19 19.18
N PRO A 78 0.17 10.89 18.93
CA PRO A 78 0.15 12.14 18.16
C PRO A 78 -0.45 11.99 16.76
N LEU A 79 -1.45 12.82 16.45
CA LEU A 79 -1.94 13.01 15.09
C LEU A 79 -1.04 14.03 14.37
N ASP A 80 -0.76 13.79 13.10
CA ASP A 80 -0.08 14.77 12.24
C ASP A 80 -1.14 15.54 11.42
N PRO A 81 -1.38 16.83 11.71
CA PRO A 81 -2.36 17.65 11.00
C PRO A 81 -1.98 17.93 9.54
N ALA A 82 -0.74 17.67 9.12
CA ALA A 82 -0.26 17.82 7.76
C ALA A 82 -0.17 16.49 6.98
N PHE A 83 -0.62 15.37 7.55
CA PHE A 83 -0.62 14.06 6.88
C PHE A 83 -2.01 13.46 6.74
N VAL A 84 -2.45 13.22 5.50
CA VAL A 84 -3.74 12.58 5.20
C VAL A 84 -3.62 11.06 5.26
N GLY A 85 -2.48 10.50 4.86
CA GLY A 85 -2.22 9.07 4.91
C GLY A 85 -2.90 8.25 3.81
N PHE A 86 -3.51 8.89 2.80
CA PHE A 86 -4.07 8.24 1.63
C PHE A 86 -3.44 8.81 0.36
N GLY A 87 -3.21 7.96 -0.65
CA GLY A 87 -2.75 8.39 -1.95
C GLY A 87 -3.16 7.46 -3.08
N ARG A 88 -3.04 7.97 -4.31
CA ARG A 88 -3.42 7.26 -5.53
C ARG A 88 -2.43 7.55 -6.66
N ALA A 89 -1.99 6.50 -7.34
CA ALA A 89 -1.13 6.57 -8.52
C ALA A 89 -1.66 5.64 -9.61
N GLY A 90 -1.65 6.11 -10.86
CA GLY A 90 -1.77 5.23 -12.02
C GLY A 90 -0.40 4.71 -12.43
N THR A 91 -0.39 3.59 -13.12
CA THR A 91 0.81 3.08 -13.79
C THR A 91 1.09 3.82 -15.10
N ASP A 92 2.36 3.88 -15.50
CA ASP A 92 2.75 4.31 -16.85
C ASP A 92 2.64 3.18 -17.90
N GLU A 93 3.08 3.43 -19.14
CA GLU A 93 3.08 2.44 -20.24
C GLU A 93 3.88 1.15 -19.96
N HIS A 94 4.76 1.16 -18.98
CA HIS A 94 5.57 0.02 -18.57
C HIS A 94 5.07 -0.62 -17.27
N GLY A 95 4.00 -0.11 -16.67
CA GLY A 95 3.46 -0.60 -15.40
C GLY A 95 4.06 0.06 -14.16
N PHE A 96 4.90 1.10 -14.31
CA PHE A 96 5.58 1.75 -13.18
C PHE A 96 4.64 2.65 -12.40
N TYR A 97 4.75 2.64 -11.06
CA TYR A 97 4.07 3.58 -10.16
C TYR A 97 5.02 4.07 -9.07
N ALA A 98 4.70 5.22 -8.49
CA ALA A 98 5.43 5.73 -7.34
C ALA A 98 4.62 6.68 -6.45
N PHE A 99 5.03 6.74 -5.18
CA PHE A 99 4.50 7.62 -4.15
C PHE A 99 5.63 8.29 -3.36
N GLU A 100 5.48 9.58 -3.08
CA GLU A 100 6.26 10.30 -2.07
C GLU A 100 5.47 10.32 -0.76
N THR A 101 6.00 9.67 0.28
CA THR A 101 5.32 9.51 1.56
C THR A 101 6.33 9.53 2.73
N ILE A 102 5.89 9.12 3.91
CA ILE A 102 6.74 8.84 5.06
C ILE A 102 6.76 7.36 5.39
N LYS A 103 7.79 6.90 6.11
CA LYS A 103 7.77 5.57 6.73
C LYS A 103 6.78 5.62 7.90
N PRO A 104 5.69 4.82 7.89
CA PRO A 104 4.69 4.86 8.95
C PRO A 104 5.26 4.30 10.26
N GLY A 105 4.68 4.71 11.38
CA GLY A 105 4.94 4.06 12.66
C GLY A 105 4.18 2.73 12.78
N PRO A 106 4.56 1.86 13.73
CA PRO A 106 3.82 0.64 14.02
C PRO A 106 2.41 0.94 14.56
N VAL A 107 1.46 0.02 14.37
CA VAL A 107 0.06 0.18 14.81
C VAL A 107 -0.38 -1.03 15.64
N PRO A 108 -1.24 -0.90 16.65
CA PRO A 108 -1.76 -2.03 17.41
C PRO A 108 -2.47 -3.03 16.49
N PHE A 109 -2.30 -4.32 16.78
CA PHE A 109 -3.16 -5.36 16.22
C PHE A 109 -4.34 -5.61 17.19
N ASP A 110 -4.00 -5.80 18.46
CA ASP A 110 -4.92 -5.93 19.58
C ASP A 110 -4.36 -5.22 20.83
N THR A 111 -4.84 -5.57 22.02
CA THR A 111 -4.40 -4.99 23.30
C THR A 111 -2.99 -5.40 23.73
N HIS A 112 -2.41 -6.44 23.14
CA HIS A 112 -1.15 -7.06 23.55
C HIS A 112 -0.08 -7.05 22.46
N THR A 113 -0.49 -7.01 21.20
CA THR A 113 0.41 -7.17 20.05
C THR A 113 0.35 -5.95 19.13
N THR A 114 1.48 -5.72 18.46
CA THR A 114 1.69 -4.59 17.57
C THR A 114 2.02 -5.11 16.18
N GLN A 115 1.45 -4.46 15.17
CA GLN A 115 1.80 -4.66 13.77
C GLN A 115 3.05 -3.86 13.43
N ALA A 116 3.97 -4.47 12.68
CA ALA A 116 5.12 -3.79 12.12
C ALA A 116 4.69 -2.60 11.25
N PRO A 117 5.57 -1.60 11.04
CA PRO A 117 5.35 -0.55 10.05
C PRO A 117 4.91 -1.13 8.70
N HIS A 118 3.74 -0.72 8.23
CA HIS A 118 3.20 -1.19 6.97
C HIS A 118 2.34 -0.15 6.26
N ILE A 119 2.20 -0.31 4.95
CA ILE A 119 1.29 0.45 4.09
C ILE A 119 0.27 -0.52 3.51
N GLY A 120 -1.02 -0.20 3.65
CA GLY A 120 -2.07 -0.95 2.95
C GLY A 120 -2.13 -0.51 1.49
N VAL A 121 -2.33 -1.47 0.59
CA VAL A 121 -2.35 -1.25 -0.86
C VAL A 121 -3.58 -1.88 -1.48
N CYS A 122 -4.23 -1.18 -2.39
CA CYS A 122 -5.33 -1.65 -3.21
C CYS A 122 -4.95 -1.49 -4.69
N VAL A 123 -5.16 -2.54 -5.48
CA VAL A 123 -4.87 -2.58 -6.91
C VAL A 123 -6.15 -2.86 -7.68
N SER A 124 -6.36 -2.05 -8.71
CA SER A 124 -7.49 -2.18 -9.65
C SER A 124 -6.95 -2.07 -11.07
N ALA A 125 -7.44 -2.87 -12.00
CA ALA A 125 -7.03 -2.82 -13.40
C ALA A 125 -8.11 -3.47 -14.27
N ARG A 126 -7.97 -3.40 -15.60
CA ARG A 126 -8.79 -4.23 -16.48
C ARG A 126 -8.62 -5.72 -16.14
N GLY A 127 -9.70 -6.48 -16.22
CA GLY A 127 -9.69 -7.93 -15.95
C GLY A 127 -9.70 -8.30 -14.46
N LEU A 128 -9.40 -7.36 -13.55
CA LEU A 128 -9.64 -7.56 -12.12
C LEU A 128 -11.11 -7.28 -11.81
N LEU A 129 -11.87 -8.33 -11.49
CA LEU A 129 -13.29 -8.25 -11.10
C LEU A 129 -13.46 -7.71 -9.68
N ASP A 130 -12.48 -7.98 -8.82
CA ASP A 130 -12.38 -7.48 -7.47
C ASP A 130 -11.10 -6.68 -7.29
N HIS A 131 -11.19 -5.65 -6.45
CA HIS A 131 -10.01 -4.92 -6.01
C HIS A 131 -9.11 -5.85 -5.20
N LEU A 132 -7.85 -5.95 -5.60
CA LEU A 132 -6.87 -6.76 -4.90
C LEU A 132 -6.25 -5.95 -3.76
N ARG A 133 -6.29 -6.47 -2.53
CA ARG A 133 -5.71 -5.79 -1.36
C ARG A 133 -4.45 -6.51 -0.92
N THR A 134 -3.38 -5.77 -0.65
CA THR A 134 -2.13 -6.30 -0.12
C THR A 134 -1.54 -5.33 0.91
N ARG A 135 -0.36 -5.66 1.44
CA ARG A 135 0.41 -4.81 2.36
C ARG A 135 1.85 -4.72 1.90
N VAL A 136 2.45 -3.56 2.13
CA VAL A 136 3.89 -3.35 2.03
C VAL A 136 4.46 -3.28 3.44
N TYR A 137 5.41 -4.16 3.70
CA TYR A 137 6.32 -4.10 4.85
C TYR A 137 7.71 -3.66 4.36
N PHE A 138 8.59 -3.28 5.28
CA PHE A 138 9.91 -2.74 4.96
C PHE A 138 10.98 -3.76 5.34
N ASP A 139 11.91 -4.08 4.43
CA ASP A 139 12.87 -5.17 4.65
C ASP A 139 13.95 -4.89 5.71
N ASP A 140 14.08 -3.63 6.12
CA ASP A 140 14.96 -3.18 7.20
C ASP A 140 14.28 -3.19 8.59
N GLU A 141 13.01 -3.59 8.68
CA GLU A 141 12.25 -3.62 9.94
C GLU A 141 12.38 -4.94 10.69
N ARG A 142 12.97 -4.87 11.88
CA ARG A 142 13.06 -6.04 12.79
C ARG A 142 11.68 -6.48 13.28
N ALA A 143 10.75 -5.55 13.42
CA ALA A 143 9.38 -5.82 13.90
C ALA A 143 8.62 -6.81 13.00
N ASN A 144 9.06 -7.02 11.75
CA ASN A 144 8.44 -7.97 10.84
C ASN A 144 8.41 -9.40 11.38
N SER A 145 9.37 -9.81 12.23
CA SER A 145 9.40 -11.17 12.80
C SER A 145 8.22 -11.46 13.73
N ASP A 146 7.68 -10.41 14.35
CA ASP A 146 6.65 -10.49 15.38
C ASP A 146 5.29 -9.96 14.89
N ASP A 147 5.20 -9.55 13.62
CA ASP A 147 3.97 -9.00 13.05
C ASP A 147 2.89 -10.10 12.93
N PRO A 148 1.72 -9.91 13.57
CA PRO A 148 0.70 -10.95 13.62
C PRO A 148 0.07 -11.22 12.24
N VAL A 149 0.01 -10.25 11.33
CA VAL A 149 -0.60 -10.42 10.01
C VAL A 149 0.38 -11.09 9.04
N LEU A 150 1.63 -10.65 9.03
CA LEU A 150 2.70 -11.28 8.26
C LEU A 150 2.96 -12.72 8.74
N GLY A 151 2.78 -12.97 10.05
CA GLY A 151 2.84 -14.30 10.64
C GLY A 151 1.83 -15.30 10.04
N LEU A 152 0.66 -14.83 9.60
CA LEU A 152 -0.37 -15.67 8.93
C LEU A 152 0.05 -16.10 7.52
N VAL A 153 1.01 -15.39 6.90
CA VAL A 153 1.49 -15.69 5.56
C VAL A 153 2.53 -16.84 5.64
N PRO A 154 2.44 -17.88 4.79
CA PRO A 154 3.46 -18.92 4.70
C PRO A 154 4.84 -18.31 4.49
N GLU A 155 5.83 -18.77 5.25
CA GLU A 155 7.19 -18.19 5.27
C GLU A 155 7.79 -17.99 3.87
N PRO A 156 7.69 -18.95 2.92
CA PRO A 156 8.24 -18.77 1.57
C PRO A 156 7.58 -17.63 0.77
N ARG A 157 6.36 -17.22 1.12
CA ARG A 157 5.62 -16.13 0.46
C ARG A 157 5.80 -14.77 1.13
N ARG A 158 6.23 -14.70 2.40
CA ARG A 158 6.46 -13.42 3.10
C ARG A 158 7.33 -12.43 2.32
N PRO A 159 8.41 -12.84 1.61
CA PRO A 159 9.22 -11.93 0.81
C PRO A 159 8.45 -11.13 -0.25
N THR A 160 7.30 -11.62 -0.73
CA THR A 160 6.48 -10.89 -1.72
C THR A 160 5.78 -9.66 -1.14
N LEU A 161 5.84 -9.48 0.18
CA LEU A 161 5.26 -8.35 0.91
C LEU A 161 6.33 -7.36 1.41
N LEU A 162 7.62 -7.68 1.22
CA LEU A 162 8.73 -6.86 1.71
C LEU A 162 9.25 -5.94 0.61
N ALA A 163 9.07 -4.63 0.78
CA ALA A 163 9.72 -3.64 -0.05
C ALA A 163 11.21 -3.52 0.31
N ARG A 164 12.04 -3.46 -0.73
CA ARG A 164 13.50 -3.43 -0.61
C ARG A 164 14.03 -2.02 -0.49
N ARG A 165 14.70 -1.70 0.62
CA ARG A 165 15.34 -0.40 0.83
C ARG A 165 16.48 -0.20 -0.16
N ARG A 166 16.54 1.00 -0.74
CA ARG A 166 17.61 1.51 -1.61
C ARG A 166 17.88 2.97 -1.25
N THR A 167 19.07 3.43 -1.62
CA THR A 167 19.42 4.86 -1.59
C THR A 167 19.68 5.30 -3.01
N VAL A 168 18.90 6.26 -3.50
CA VAL A 168 19.03 6.83 -4.86
C VAL A 168 19.22 8.32 -4.70
N GLU A 169 20.36 8.86 -5.16
CA GLU A 169 20.68 10.30 -5.07
C GLU A 169 20.53 10.90 -3.67
N GLY A 170 20.78 10.09 -2.63
CA GLY A 170 20.64 10.50 -1.22
C GLY A 170 19.23 10.39 -0.64
N GLN A 171 18.24 9.99 -1.44
CA GLN A 171 16.87 9.72 -1.01
C GLN A 171 16.67 8.24 -0.64
N THR A 172 15.93 7.97 0.44
CA THR A 172 15.47 6.62 0.79
C THR A 172 14.34 6.20 -0.16
N VAL A 173 14.57 5.11 -0.88
CA VAL A 173 13.60 4.51 -1.82
C VAL A 173 13.29 3.09 -1.38
N TYR A 174 12.03 2.69 -1.38
CA TYR A 174 11.59 1.32 -1.19
C TYR A 174 11.00 0.78 -2.48
N ARG A 175 11.61 -0.29 -2.99
CA ARG A 175 11.18 -0.96 -4.20
C ARG A 175 10.20 -2.08 -3.86
N PHE A 176 8.98 -2.01 -4.39
CA PHE A 176 7.93 -3.01 -4.20
C PHE A 176 7.26 -3.34 -5.53
N ASP A 177 7.57 -4.49 -6.12
CA ASP A 177 6.90 -4.93 -7.35
C ASP A 177 5.67 -5.77 -7.01
N ILE A 178 4.56 -5.50 -7.70
CA ILE A 178 3.29 -6.19 -7.54
C ILE A 178 3.14 -7.17 -8.71
N ILE A 179 3.07 -8.45 -8.41
CA ILE A 179 2.96 -9.53 -9.40
C ILE A 179 1.56 -10.13 -9.25
N LEU A 180 0.72 -9.90 -10.24
CA LEU A 180 -0.70 -10.28 -10.17
C LEU A 180 -0.93 -11.79 -10.27
N GLN A 181 -0.03 -12.51 -10.95
CA GLN A 181 -0.15 -13.94 -11.17
C GLN A 181 1.22 -14.58 -11.46
N GLY A 182 1.39 -15.84 -11.11
CA GLY A 182 2.53 -16.68 -11.51
C GLY A 182 3.62 -16.81 -10.46
N ASP A 183 4.86 -17.05 -10.89
CA ASP A 183 5.98 -17.19 -9.96
C ASP A 183 6.15 -15.94 -9.10
N GLN A 184 6.30 -16.11 -7.79
CA GLN A 184 6.39 -15.00 -6.83
C GLN A 184 5.17 -14.06 -6.86
N GLU A 185 3.99 -14.55 -7.24
CA GLU A 185 2.73 -13.81 -7.10
C GLU A 185 2.65 -13.14 -5.72
N THR A 186 2.28 -11.86 -5.71
CA THR A 186 2.11 -11.08 -4.50
C THR A 186 0.98 -11.68 -3.67
N VAL A 187 1.18 -11.79 -2.35
CA VAL A 187 0.09 -12.20 -1.45
C VAL A 187 -0.98 -11.12 -1.43
N PHE A 188 -2.23 -11.51 -1.69
CA PHE A 188 -3.41 -10.65 -1.55
C PHE A 188 -4.30 -11.16 -0.41
N PHE A 189 -4.96 -10.23 0.28
CA PHE A 189 -5.80 -10.48 1.44
C PHE A 189 -7.27 -10.24 1.12
N GLU A 190 -8.14 -11.05 1.71
CA GLU A 190 -9.55 -10.70 1.90
C GLU A 190 -9.67 -9.93 3.22
N LEU A 191 -10.11 -8.67 3.15
CA LEU A 191 -10.22 -7.73 4.27
C LEU A 191 -11.65 -7.24 4.41
#